data_AF-A0AAV9IB22-F1
#
_entry.id   AF-A0AAV9IB22-F1
#
_cell.length_a   1.000
_cell.length_b   1.000
_cell.length_c   1.000
_cell.angle_alpha   90.00
_cell.angle_beta   90.00
_cell.angle_gamma   90.00
#
_symmetry.space_group_name_H-M   'P 1'
#
loop_
_entity.id
_entity.type
_entity.pdbx_description
1 polymer ?
#
loop_
_entity_poly.entity_id
_entity_poly.type
_entity_poly.pdbx_seq_one_letter_code
_entity_poly.pdbx_strand_id
1 'polypeptide(L)' 'MLPSYGCFIDLRKAFDRVPPVALFRKLESLGIEGGCLEFYRGLYYSSLTQISPRISETLSPIFSFCTLR' A
#
# COMPACT_ATOMS: atom_id res chain seq x y z
N MET A 1 -5.29 -38.61 13.23
CA MET A 1 -5.55 -37.55 12.23
C MET A 1 -5.52 -36.23 12.99
N LEU A 2 -4.57 -35.34 12.68
CA LEU A 2 -4.50 -34.02 13.34
C LEU A 2 -5.48 -33.07 12.64
N PRO A 3 -6.17 -32.18 13.39
CA PRO A 3 -7.07 -31.22 12.80
C PRO A 3 -6.30 -30.20 11.93
N SER A 4 -6.87 -29.87 10.77
CA SER A 4 -6.38 -28.79 9.90
C SER A 4 -7.30 -27.59 10.05
N TYR A 5 -6.73 -26.43 10.34
CA TYR A 5 -7.45 -25.18 10.47
C TYR A 5 -7.15 -24.29 9.26
N GLY A 6 -8.18 -23.63 8.74
CA GLY A 6 -8.07 -22.68 7.65
C GLY A 6 -8.63 -21.31 8.06
N CYS A 7 -8.05 -20.24 7.51
CA CYS A 7 -8.52 -18.88 7.68
C CYS A 7 -8.69 -18.23 6.30
N PHE A 8 -9.86 -17.62 6.07
CA PHE A 8 -10.12 -16.85 4.85
C PHE A 8 -9.92 -15.36 5.14
N ILE A 9 -9.12 -14.70 4.31
CA ILE A 9 -8.83 -13.26 4.42
C ILE A 9 -9.21 -12.60 3.11
N ASP A 10 -10.18 -11.69 3.16
CA ASP A 10 -10.58 -10.85 2.04
C ASP A 10 -10.27 -9.38 2.35
N LEU A 11 -9.63 -8.71 1.38
CA LEU A 11 -9.20 -7.32 1.50
C LEU A 11 -10.18 -6.42 0.75
N ARG A 12 -11.03 -5.70 1.50
CA ARG A 12 -11.97 -4.75 0.92
C ARG A 12 -11.23 -3.69 0.11
N LYS A 13 -11.54 -3.60 -1.19
CA LYS A 13 -10.98 -2.60 -2.11
C LYS A 13 -9.45 -2.57 -2.10
N ALA A 14 -8.83 -3.76 -2.20
CA ALA A 14 -7.39 -3.93 -2.08
C ALA A 14 -6.57 -2.97 -2.95
N PHE A 15 -6.98 -2.76 -4.21
CA PHE A 15 -6.27 -1.89 -5.14
C PHE A 15 -6.44 -0.40 -4.84
N ASP A 16 -7.64 0.03 -4.42
CA ASP A 16 -7.92 1.44 -4.09
C ASP A 16 -7.21 1.87 -2.79
N ARG A 17 -6.86 0.92 -1.93
CA ARG A 17 -6.33 1.18 -0.59
C ARG A 17 -4.81 0.98 -0.47
N VAL A 18 -4.13 0.72 -1.57
CA VAL A 18 -2.67 0.61 -1.57
C VAL A 18 -2.06 1.98 -1.27
N PRO A 19 -1.21 2.11 -0.22
CA PRO A 19 -0.45 3.33 0.00
C PRO A 19 0.54 3.59 -1.15
N PRO A 20 0.48 4.74 -1.84
CA PRO A 20 1.38 5.05 -2.94
C PRO A 20 2.87 4.93 -2.54
N VAL A 21 3.22 5.34 -1.32
CA VAL A 21 4.59 5.23 -0.80
C VAL A 21 5.05 3.77 -0.73
N ALA A 22 4.18 2.86 -0.27
CA ALA A 22 4.51 1.43 -0.19
C ALA A 22 4.64 0.81 -1.59
N LEU A 23 3.79 1.24 -2.53
CA LEU A 23 3.89 0.85 -3.93
C LEU A 23 5.23 1.27 -4.54
N PHE A 24 5.62 2.54 -4.39
CA PHE A 24 6.89 3.03 -4.95
C PHE A 24 8.10 2.34 -4.35
N ARG A 25 8.13 2.15 -3.03
CA ARG A 25 9.20 1.38 -2.36
C ARG A 25 9.28 -0.05 -2.90
N LYS A 26 8.13 -0.67 -3.20
CA LYS A 26 8.11 -2.01 -3.78
C LYS A 26 8.67 -2.01 -5.20
N LEU A 27 8.32 -1.03 -6.02
CA LEU A 27 8.87 -0.88 -7.38
C LEU A 27 10.38 -0.67 -7.33
N GLU A 28 10.87 0.19 -6.45
CA GLU A 28 12.31 0.40 -6.21
C GLU A 28 12.99 -0.90 -5.78
N SER A 29 12.38 -1.68 -4.88
CA SER A 29 12.94 -2.97 -4.45
C SER A 29 13.01 -4.03 -5.56
N LEU A 30 12.24 -3.85 -6.63
CA LEU A 30 12.27 -4.70 -7.83
C LEU A 30 13.28 -4.19 -8.87
N GLY A 31 14.01 -3.11 -8.57
CA GLY A 31 14.99 -2.49 -9.48
C GLY A 31 14.38 -1.52 -10.47
N ILE A 32 13.13 -1.08 -10.27
CA ILE A 32 12.51 -0.06 -11.11
C ILE A 32 12.94 1.32 -10.61
N GLU A 33 13.63 2.06 -11.46
CA GLU A 33 14.20 3.36 -11.14
C GLU A 33 14.11 4.35 -12.33
N GLY A 34 14.60 5.56 -12.12
CA GLY A 34 14.71 6.59 -13.16
C GLY A 34 13.36 7.02 -13.75
N GLY A 35 13.34 7.29 -15.06
CA GLY A 35 12.19 7.88 -15.74
C GLY A 35 10.90 7.05 -15.66
N CYS A 36 11.00 5.72 -15.54
CA CYS A 36 9.84 4.86 -15.34
C CYS A 36 9.20 5.09 -13.97
N LEU A 37 10.01 5.14 -12.91
CA LEU A 37 9.52 5.40 -11.56
C LEU A 37 8.92 6.81 -11.43
N GLU A 38 9.56 7.81 -12.05
CA GLU A 38 9.05 9.18 -12.08
C GLU A 38 7.73 9.30 -12.86
N PHE A 39 7.57 8.55 -13.94
CA PHE A 39 6.30 8.45 -14.65
C PHE A 39 5.19 7.89 -13.75
N TYR A 40 5.45 6.79 -13.02
CA TYR A 40 4.48 6.25 -12.07
C TYR A 40 4.19 7.24 -10.93
N ARG A 41 5.19 7.92 -10.39
CA ARG A 41 4.98 8.98 -9.38
C ARG A 41 4.07 10.07 -9.93
N GLY A 42 4.36 10.59 -11.12
CA GLY A 42 3.55 11.61 -11.77
C GLY A 42 2.09 11.19 -11.99
N LEU A 43 1.85 9.94 -12.39
CA LEU A 43 0.51 9.39 -12.54
C LEU A 43 -0.27 9.43 -11.22
N TYR A 44 0.30 8.95 -10.13
CA TYR A 44 -0.39 8.87 -8.84
C TYR A 44 -0.50 10.22 -8.12
N TYR A 45 0.42 11.17 -8.33
CA TYR A 45 0.32 12.52 -7.76
C TYR A 45 -0.69 13.42 -8.48
N SER A 46 -0.89 13.22 -9.78
CA SER A 46 -1.81 14.04 -10.59
C SER A 46 -3.27 13.57 -10.50
N SER A 47 -3.49 12.30 -10.18
CA SER A 47 -4.83 11.77 -9.92
C SER A 47 -5.31 12.10 -8.51
N LEU A 48 -6.58 12.49 -8.36
CA LEU A 48 -7.31 12.63 -7.09
C LEU A 48 -7.44 11.30 -6.29
N THR A 49 -6.65 10.28 -6.61
CA THR A 49 -6.50 9.00 -5.88
C THR A 49 -5.67 9.18 -4.61
N GLN A 50 -5.84 10.33 -3.93
CA GLN A 50 -5.58 10.40 -2.50
C GLN A 50 -6.52 9.39 -1.86
N ILE A 51 -5.96 8.25 -1.48
CA ILE A 51 -6.61 7.21 -0.69
C ILE A 51 -7.50 7.90 0.32
N SER A 52 -8.82 7.80 0.20
CA SER A 52 -9.73 8.54 1.07
C SER A 52 -9.38 8.23 2.52
N PRO A 53 -8.86 9.19 3.31
CA PRO A 53 -8.59 8.97 4.72
C PRO A 53 -9.88 9.00 5.55
N ARG A 54 -11.06 9.14 4.92
CA ARG A 54 -12.35 9.39 5.57
C ARG A 54 -13.13 8.12 5.92
N ILE A 55 -12.48 7.10 6.47
CA ILE A 55 -13.20 6.07 7.24
C ILE A 55 -12.47 5.86 8.56
N SER A 56 -13.00 6.55 9.58
CA SER A 56 -12.93 6.30 11.03
C SER A 56 -11.53 6.35 11.65
N GLU A 57 -11.16 7.39 12.41
CA GLU A 57 -11.63 7.56 13.80
C GLU A 57 -11.91 6.22 14.50
N THR A 58 -10.88 5.38 14.62
CA THR A 58 -10.55 4.56 15.81
C THR A 58 -9.27 3.79 15.51
N LEU A 59 -8.14 4.36 15.95
CA LEU A 59 -6.86 3.69 16.17
C LEU A 59 -6.24 2.98 14.96
N SER A 60 -5.45 3.72 14.20
CA SER A 60 -4.32 3.18 13.42
C SER A 60 -3.02 3.24 14.26
N PRO A 61 -2.62 2.17 14.99
CA PRO A 61 -1.24 2.08 15.48
C PRO A 61 -0.30 1.33 14.52
N ILE A 62 -0.80 0.77 13.40
CA ILE A 62 0.01 -0.17 12.59
C ILE A 62 0.85 0.52 11.49
N PHE A 63 0.59 1.78 11.14
CA PHE A 63 1.35 2.49 10.09
C PHE A 63 2.64 3.17 10.59
N SER A 64 3.26 2.68 11.68
CA SER A 64 4.59 3.13 12.14
C SER A 64 5.75 2.23 11.66
N PHE A 65 5.61 1.54 10.51
CA PHE A 65 6.70 0.71 9.96
C PHE A 65 7.62 1.43 8.96
N CYS A 66 7.41 2.73 8.71
CA CYS A 66 8.16 3.48 7.69
C CYS A 66 9.35 4.30 8.21
N THR A 67 9.74 4.14 9.48
CA THR A 67 10.93 4.79 10.06
C THR A 67 11.81 3.75 10.76
N LEU A 68 12.52 2.94 9.99
CA LEU A 68 13.83 2.44 10.42
C LEU A 68 14.75 2.49 9.21
N ARG A 69 15.89 3.10 9.48
CA ARG A 69 17.03 3.37 8.62
C ARG A 69 17.67 2.08 8.12
#